data_AF-A0A8H2WF21-F1
#
_entry.id   AF-A0A8H2WF21-F1
#
_cell.length_a   1.000
_cell.length_b   1.000
_cell.length_c   1.000
_cell.angle_alpha   90.00
_cell.angle_beta   90.00
_cell.angle_gamma   90.00
#
_symmetry.space_group_name_H-M   'P 1'
#
loop_
_entity.id
_entity.type
_entity.pdbx_description
1 polymer ?
#
loop_
_entity_poly.entity_id
_entity_poly.type
_entity_poly.pdbx_seq_one_letter_code
_entity_poly.pdbx_strand_id
1 'polypeptide(L)'
;MPEPPCLSVLPPPLLLRLAMEDIQDALPPPTTLLSSLTESQLRMISNLPDHQAWAYSDDILIASSLTRQKKGCITYRHFIKIVERIYRKDSSGSLEPDYINFWYICRHQPNRCKSHRQWGKDHNGTSNLRKAIRKCDKERGVSDSLAVPSPETIVFSQLMFRVLLVIWCIVGHRPFHIVTDPLFLDIVHMLRPEAIVPSPHTLSSDLTYIYNLASMRIRDTFGDMDTGVHLAIDGW
;
A
#
# COMPACT_ATOMS: atom_id res chain seq x y z
N MET A 1 38.66 45.94 26.05
CA MET A 1 37.91 44.72 25.71
C MET A 1 38.17 44.42 24.24
N PRO A 2 38.71 43.25 23.88
CA PRO A 2 38.98 42.91 22.49
C PRO A 2 37.70 42.41 21.81
N GLU A 3 37.44 42.89 20.59
CA GLU A 3 36.34 42.43 19.75
C GLU A 3 36.57 40.97 19.29
N PRO A 4 35.51 40.14 19.18
CA PRO A 4 35.63 38.78 18.70
C PRO A 4 35.81 38.75 17.17
N PRO A 5 36.58 37.81 16.62
CA PRO A 5 36.82 37.70 15.19
C PRO A 5 35.55 37.21 14.46
N CYS A 6 35.25 37.87 13.33
CA CYS A 6 34.19 37.53 12.41
C CYS A 6 34.33 36.09 11.89
N LEU A 7 33.34 35.24 12.16
CA LEU A 7 33.18 33.93 11.54
C LEU A 7 32.79 34.13 10.07
N SER A 8 33.72 33.79 9.17
CA SER A 8 33.45 33.73 7.73
C SER A 8 32.47 32.59 7.43
N VAL A 9 31.30 32.97 6.90
CA VAL A 9 30.28 32.06 6.37
C VAL A 9 30.86 31.34 5.15
N LEU A 10 31.11 30.03 5.27
CA LEU A 10 31.41 29.17 4.12
C LEU A 10 30.15 29.02 3.25
N PRO A 11 30.24 29.14 1.91
CA PRO A 11 29.11 28.86 1.04
C PRO A 11 28.76 27.37 1.10
N PRO A 12 27.47 27.01 0.99
CA PRO A 12 27.04 25.62 1.01
C PRO A 12 27.66 24.86 -0.17
N PRO A 13 28.08 23.59 0.02
CA PRO A 13 28.72 22.84 -1.04
C PRO A 13 27.72 22.59 -2.17
N LEU A 14 28.16 22.91 -3.40
CA LEU A 14 27.56 22.54 -4.69
C LEU A 14 27.62 21.01 -4.91
N LEU A 15 27.12 20.23 -3.95
CA LEU A 15 27.08 18.77 -3.95
C LEU A 15 25.66 18.22 -3.85
N LEU A 16 24.68 19.01 -4.30
CA LEU A 16 23.27 18.59 -4.40
C LEU A 16 22.64 18.96 -5.75
N ARG A 17 23.45 19.04 -6.81
CA ARG A 17 22.97 19.38 -8.16
C ARG A 17 23.40 18.42 -9.27
N LEU A 18 23.98 17.26 -8.93
CA LEU A 18 24.43 16.24 -9.90
C LEU A 18 23.81 14.84 -9.67
N ALA A 19 22.64 14.74 -9.03
CA ALA A 19 21.93 13.46 -8.86
C ALA A 19 20.43 13.54 -9.19
N MET A 20 20.03 14.47 -10.06
CA MET A 20 18.65 14.61 -10.53
C MET A 20 18.54 14.81 -12.05
N GLU A 21 19.56 14.40 -12.79
CA GLU A 21 19.50 14.32 -14.26
C GLU A 21 19.35 12.84 -14.65
N ASP A 22 18.21 12.57 -15.28
CA ASP A 22 17.92 11.45 -16.19
C ASP A 22 17.89 10.02 -15.67
N ILE A 23 16.95 9.75 -14.76
CA ILE A 23 16.12 8.55 -14.92
C ILE A 23 14.78 9.02 -15.52
N GLN A 24 14.80 9.43 -16.78
CA GLN A 24 13.60 9.26 -17.60
C GLN A 24 13.45 7.76 -17.78
N ASP A 25 12.72 7.12 -16.86
CA ASP A 25 12.32 5.73 -16.99
C ASP A 25 11.62 5.62 -18.35
N ALA A 26 12.30 5.04 -19.34
CA ALA A 26 11.70 4.75 -20.62
C ALA A 26 10.43 3.93 -20.37
N LEU A 27 9.39 4.18 -21.16
CA LEU A 27 8.15 3.43 -21.04
C LEU A 27 8.49 1.92 -21.21
N PRO A 28 8.15 1.07 -20.23
CA PRO A 28 8.51 -0.34 -20.29
C PRO A 28 7.85 -1.00 -21.51
N PRO A 29 8.49 -1.98 -22.16
CA PRO A 29 7.87 -2.68 -23.27
C PRO A 29 6.60 -3.43 -22.79
N PRO A 30 5.56 -3.58 -23.63
CA PRO A 30 4.31 -4.22 -23.22
C PRO A 30 4.45 -5.69 -22.79
N THR A 31 5.56 -6.33 -23.14
CA THR A 31 5.93 -7.70 -22.75
C THR A 31 6.55 -7.81 -21.35
N THR A 32 6.77 -6.68 -20.67
CA THR A 32 7.37 -6.66 -19.32
C THR A 32 6.45 -7.34 -18.32
N LEU A 33 6.99 -8.23 -17.48
CA LEU A 33 6.22 -8.86 -16.40
C LEU A 33 5.87 -7.83 -15.31
N LEU A 34 4.66 -7.92 -14.76
CA LEU A 34 4.19 -7.02 -13.71
C LEU A 34 5.15 -6.94 -12.49
N SER A 35 5.75 -8.07 -12.11
CA SER A 35 6.71 -8.16 -11.00
C SER A 35 8.00 -7.35 -11.22
N SER A 36 8.30 -6.99 -12.47
CA SER A 36 9.49 -6.20 -12.83
C SER A 36 9.19 -4.70 -12.92
N LEU A 37 7.93 -4.28 -12.80
CA LEU A 37 7.53 -2.89 -12.95
C LEU A 37 7.60 -2.13 -11.62
N THR A 38 8.19 -0.93 -11.66
CA THR A 38 8.22 -0.01 -10.53
C THR A 38 6.91 0.76 -10.39
N GLU A 39 6.68 1.40 -9.24
CA GLU A 39 5.50 2.25 -9.03
C GLU A 39 5.52 3.50 -9.94
N SER A 40 6.71 4.04 -10.27
CA SER A 40 6.85 5.14 -11.24
C SER A 40 6.38 4.70 -12.63
N GLN A 41 6.83 3.53 -13.10
CA GLN A 41 6.44 2.97 -14.39
C GLN A 41 4.94 2.70 -14.46
N LEU A 42 4.35 2.11 -13.43
CA LEU A 42 2.91 1.90 -13.36
C LEU A 42 2.11 3.21 -13.39
N ARG A 43 2.61 4.27 -12.73
CA ARG A 43 2.02 5.61 -12.84
C ARG A 43 2.09 6.16 -14.27
N MET A 44 3.24 6.02 -14.94
CA MET A 44 3.40 6.45 -16.34
C MET A 44 2.44 5.70 -17.26
N ILE A 45 2.35 4.37 -17.11
CA ILE A 45 1.40 3.53 -17.87
C ILE A 45 -0.02 4.05 -17.65
N SER A 46 -0.41 4.36 -16.41
CA SER A 46 -1.76 4.86 -16.12
C SER A 46 -2.13 6.16 -16.83
N ASN A 47 -1.15 6.94 -17.30
CA ASN A 47 -1.32 8.20 -18.02
C ASN A 47 -1.35 8.03 -19.54
N LEU A 48 -1.11 6.83 -20.06
CA LEU A 48 -1.13 6.58 -21.50
C LEU A 48 -2.55 6.74 -22.07
N PRO A 49 -2.66 7.19 -23.33
CA PRO A 49 -3.93 7.13 -24.05
C PRO A 49 -4.35 5.67 -24.30
N ASP A 50 -5.66 5.44 -24.51
CA ASP A 50 -6.27 4.12 -24.68
C ASP A 50 -5.50 3.24 -25.70
N HIS A 51 -5.14 3.78 -26.86
CA HIS A 51 -4.45 3.05 -27.92
C HIS A 51 -3.03 2.58 -27.53
N GLN A 52 -2.30 3.34 -26.71
CA GLN A 52 -0.97 2.94 -26.22
C GLN A 52 -1.09 1.96 -25.05
N ALA A 53 -2.07 2.17 -24.16
CA ALA A 53 -2.35 1.26 -23.07
C ALA A 53 -2.82 -0.12 -23.56
N TRP A 54 -3.41 -0.19 -24.76
CA TRP A 54 -3.97 -1.41 -25.34
C TRP A 54 -3.04 -2.61 -25.38
N ALA A 55 -1.74 -2.35 -25.59
CA ALA A 55 -0.72 -3.38 -25.75
C ALA A 55 -0.36 -4.07 -24.43
N TYR A 56 -0.67 -3.47 -23.28
CA TYR A 56 -0.35 -4.01 -21.97
C TYR A 56 -1.34 -5.10 -21.55
N SER A 57 -0.85 -6.04 -20.73
CA SER A 57 -1.68 -7.09 -20.14
C SER A 57 -2.69 -6.53 -19.13
N ASP A 58 -3.75 -7.28 -18.86
CA ASP A 58 -4.82 -6.88 -17.95
C ASP A 58 -4.30 -6.63 -16.54
N ASP A 59 -3.37 -7.46 -16.07
CA ASP A 59 -2.76 -7.33 -14.74
C ASP A 59 -2.00 -6.01 -14.61
N ILE A 60 -1.26 -5.62 -15.65
CA ILE A 60 -0.53 -4.34 -15.69
C ILE A 60 -1.51 -3.18 -15.71
N LEU A 61 -2.56 -3.23 -16.54
CA LEU A 61 -3.58 -2.18 -16.62
C LEU A 61 -4.34 -2.03 -15.29
N ILE A 62 -4.67 -3.14 -14.64
CA ILE A 62 -5.27 -3.13 -13.30
C ILE A 62 -4.30 -2.51 -12.31
N ALA A 63 -3.06 -2.99 -12.21
CA ALA A 63 -2.07 -2.48 -11.28
C ALA A 63 -1.79 -0.98 -11.48
N SER A 64 -1.56 -0.55 -12.72
CA SER A 64 -1.33 0.86 -13.08
C SER A 64 -2.50 1.74 -12.66
N SER A 65 -3.72 1.30 -12.90
CA SER A 65 -4.92 2.06 -12.52
C SER A 65 -5.10 2.18 -11.00
N LEU A 66 -4.58 1.24 -10.21
CA LEU A 66 -4.59 1.29 -8.75
C LEU A 66 -3.55 2.27 -8.19
N THR A 67 -2.46 2.57 -8.93
CA THR A 67 -1.44 3.52 -8.48
C THR A 67 -1.93 4.96 -8.33
N ARG A 68 -2.94 5.35 -9.13
CA ARG A 68 -3.63 6.65 -9.00
C ARG A 68 -4.54 6.72 -7.77
N GLN A 69 -4.83 5.57 -7.18
CA GLN A 69 -5.78 5.44 -6.09
C GLN A 69 -5.02 5.38 -4.77
N LYS A 70 -5.61 5.93 -3.72
CA LYS A 70 -4.99 5.87 -2.39
C LYS A 70 -4.84 4.40 -1.99
N LYS A 71 -3.59 3.92 -1.90
CA LYS A 71 -3.25 2.55 -1.50
C LYS A 71 -4.01 2.21 -0.21
N GLY A 72 -4.67 1.05 -0.20
CA GLY A 72 -5.48 0.62 0.94
C GLY A 72 -6.87 1.26 1.05
N CYS A 73 -7.32 2.05 0.08
CA CYS A 73 -8.69 2.57 0.09
C CYS A 73 -9.70 1.40 0.03
N ILE A 74 -10.52 1.30 1.09
CA ILE A 74 -11.51 0.23 1.26
C ILE A 74 -12.48 0.13 0.07
N THR A 75 -12.70 1.26 -0.62
CA THR A 75 -13.56 1.35 -1.81
C THR A 75 -13.19 0.28 -2.86
N TYR A 76 -11.90 0.11 -3.15
CA TYR A 76 -11.47 -0.81 -4.20
C TYR A 76 -11.35 -2.25 -3.72
N ARG A 77 -11.21 -2.48 -2.41
CA ARG A 77 -11.18 -3.83 -1.84
C ARG A 77 -12.54 -4.54 -1.95
N HIS A 78 -13.64 -3.78 -2.00
CA HIS A 78 -14.99 -4.34 -2.14
C HIS A 78 -15.27 -4.95 -3.53
N PHE A 79 -14.48 -4.57 -4.54
CA PHE A 79 -14.67 -5.00 -5.92
C PHE A 79 -13.51 -5.87 -6.42
N ILE A 80 -13.81 -6.75 -7.37
CA ILE A 80 -12.86 -7.37 -8.29
C ILE A 80 -12.83 -6.48 -9.52
N LYS A 81 -11.62 -6.13 -9.97
CA LYS A 81 -11.43 -5.28 -11.14
C LYS A 81 -11.10 -6.15 -12.35
N ILE A 82 -11.82 -5.93 -13.46
CA ILE A 82 -11.63 -6.66 -14.73
C ILE A 82 -11.45 -5.64 -15.85
N VAL A 83 -10.65 -5.98 -16.85
CA VAL A 83 -10.43 -5.17 -18.05
C VAL A 83 -11.33 -5.68 -19.17
N GLU A 84 -12.00 -4.76 -19.85
CA GLU A 84 -12.74 -5.03 -21.08
C GLU A 84 -12.20 -4.11 -22.18
N ARG A 85 -11.85 -4.69 -23.33
CA ARG A 85 -11.36 -3.97 -24.51
C ARG A 85 -12.50 -3.80 -25.50
N ILE A 86 -12.90 -2.56 -25.77
CA ILE A 86 -14.03 -2.24 -26.65
C ILE A 86 -13.53 -1.88 -28.05
N TYR A 87 -14.01 -2.61 -29.05
CA TYR A 87 -13.65 -2.39 -30.46
C TYR A 87 -14.74 -1.59 -31.18
N ARG A 88 -14.34 -0.75 -32.12
CA ARG A 88 -15.22 -0.07 -33.08
C ARG A 88 -15.05 -0.70 -34.45
N LYS A 89 -16.15 -0.81 -35.19
CA LYS A 89 -16.10 -1.16 -36.62
C LYS A 89 -15.77 0.08 -37.42
N ASP A 90 -14.74 0.00 -38.25
CA ASP A 90 -14.42 1.04 -39.22
C ASP A 90 -15.40 1.03 -40.41
N SER A 91 -15.19 1.92 -41.39
CA SER A 91 -15.99 1.95 -42.63
C SER A 91 -15.78 0.71 -43.52
N SER A 92 -14.70 -0.05 -43.32
CA SER A 92 -14.42 -1.29 -44.05
C SER A 92 -15.06 -2.53 -43.39
N GLY A 93 -15.58 -2.39 -42.17
CA GLY A 93 -16.11 -3.47 -41.33
C GLY A 93 -15.05 -4.15 -40.44
N SER A 94 -13.79 -3.72 -40.51
CA SER A 94 -12.69 -4.17 -39.67
C SER A 94 -12.84 -3.64 -38.23
N LEU A 95 -12.39 -4.43 -37.25
CA LEU A 95 -12.43 -4.06 -35.84
C LEU A 95 -11.15 -3.32 -35.44
N GLU A 96 -11.30 -2.06 -35.05
CA GLU A 96 -10.22 -1.23 -34.51
C GLU A 96 -10.39 -1.02 -33.00
N PRO A 97 -9.30 -0.95 -32.22
CA PRO A 97 -9.33 -0.54 -30.81
C PRO A 97 -10.06 0.80 -30.62
N ASP A 98 -11.08 0.86 -29.76
CA ASP A 98 -11.78 2.09 -29.39
C ASP A 98 -11.30 2.61 -28.03
N TYR A 99 -11.67 1.91 -26.94
CA TYR A 99 -11.27 2.29 -25.59
C TYR A 99 -11.23 1.09 -24.63
N ILE A 100 -10.52 1.28 -23.51
CA ILE A 100 -10.43 0.30 -22.44
C ILE A 100 -11.43 0.66 -21.34
N ASN A 101 -12.18 -0.33 -20.87
CA ASN A 101 -13.15 -0.19 -19.80
C ASN A 101 -12.75 -1.06 -18.61
N PHE A 102 -12.88 -0.52 -17.40
CA PHE A 102 -12.67 -1.26 -16.16
C PHE A 102 -14.00 -1.60 -15.51
N TRP A 103 -14.27 -2.88 -15.37
CA TRP A 103 -15.40 -3.37 -14.58
C TRP A 103 -15.00 -3.56 -13.13
N TYR A 104 -15.86 -3.07 -12.24
CA TYR A 104 -15.80 -3.26 -10.80
C TYR A 104 -16.96 -4.17 -10.41
N ILE A 105 -16.65 -5.43 -10.15
CA ILE A 105 -17.62 -6.47 -9.80
C ILE A 105 -17.59 -6.68 -8.30
N CYS A 106 -18.71 -6.51 -7.62
CA CYS A 106 -18.78 -6.68 -6.17
C CYS A 106 -18.41 -8.11 -5.77
N ARG A 107 -17.53 -8.26 -4.77
CA ARG A 107 -17.13 -9.57 -4.22
C ARG A 107 -18.28 -10.31 -3.54
N HIS A 108 -19.25 -9.59 -3.00
CA HIS A 108 -20.35 -10.16 -2.23
C HIS A 108 -21.60 -10.44 -3.08
N GLN A 109 -21.86 -9.62 -4.10
CA GLN A 109 -23.00 -9.77 -5.00
C GLN A 109 -22.59 -9.50 -6.46
N PRO A 110 -21.82 -10.40 -7.11
CA PRO A 110 -21.27 -10.18 -8.43
C PRO A 110 -22.31 -9.84 -9.50
N ASN A 111 -23.52 -10.41 -9.39
CA ASN A 111 -24.58 -10.24 -10.38
C ASN A 111 -25.44 -8.97 -10.19
N ARG A 112 -25.41 -8.35 -9.01
CA ARG A 112 -26.29 -7.21 -8.67
C ARG A 112 -25.55 -5.88 -8.53
N CYS A 113 -24.28 -5.93 -8.16
CA CYS A 113 -23.48 -4.74 -7.90
C CYS A 113 -22.28 -4.70 -8.87
N LYS A 114 -22.51 -4.13 -10.05
CA LYS A 114 -21.47 -3.87 -11.05
C LYS A 114 -21.40 -2.38 -11.34
N SER A 115 -20.20 -1.87 -11.51
CA SER A 115 -19.93 -0.52 -12.02
C SER A 115 -18.82 -0.62 -13.06
N HIS A 116 -18.75 0.30 -14.01
CA HIS A 116 -17.66 0.34 -14.96
C HIS A 116 -17.09 1.75 -15.08
N ARG A 117 -15.87 1.86 -15.60
CA ARG A 117 -15.20 3.13 -15.83
C ARG A 117 -14.23 3.01 -17.00
N GLN A 118 -14.35 3.91 -17.96
CA GLN A 118 -13.37 4.03 -19.02
C GLN A 118 -11.99 4.43 -18.47
N TRP A 119 -10.95 3.90 -19.09
CA TRP A 119 -9.56 4.27 -18.85
C TRP A 119 -9.32 5.77 -19.08
N GLY A 120 -8.40 6.37 -18.31
CA GLY A 120 -8.06 7.81 -18.38
C GLY A 120 -9.13 8.80 -17.86
N LYS A 121 -10.40 8.40 -17.73
CA LYS A 121 -11.49 9.30 -17.28
C LYS A 121 -11.68 9.26 -15.77
N ASP A 122 -10.89 10.09 -15.08
CA ASP A 122 -10.73 9.92 -13.63
C ASP A 122 -11.62 10.77 -12.70
N HIS A 123 -12.21 11.85 -13.21
CA HIS A 123 -12.67 12.96 -12.36
C HIS A 123 -13.78 12.62 -11.34
N ASN A 124 -14.68 11.66 -11.60
CA ASN A 124 -15.84 11.38 -10.70
C ASN A 124 -16.03 9.92 -10.26
N GLY A 125 -15.06 9.03 -10.49
CA GLY A 125 -15.26 7.58 -10.35
C GLY A 125 -15.51 7.07 -8.93
N THR A 126 -14.91 7.69 -7.92
CA THR A 126 -14.92 7.16 -6.54
C THR A 126 -16.28 7.30 -5.86
N SER A 127 -17.03 8.37 -6.13
CA SER A 127 -18.35 8.61 -5.54
C SER A 127 -19.36 7.53 -5.92
N ASN A 128 -19.35 7.09 -7.18
CA ASN A 128 -20.23 6.03 -7.67
C ASN A 128 -19.93 4.68 -7.02
N LEU A 129 -18.64 4.32 -6.92
CA LEU A 129 -18.22 3.12 -6.21
C LEU A 129 -18.62 3.17 -4.74
N ARG A 130 -18.50 4.34 -4.09
CA ARG A 130 -18.91 4.52 -2.70
C ARG A 130 -20.41 4.34 -2.49
N LYS A 131 -21.23 4.89 -3.38
CA LYS A 131 -22.69 4.69 -3.38
C LYS A 131 -23.05 3.21 -3.58
N ALA A 132 -22.35 2.53 -4.50
CA ALA A 132 -22.55 1.12 -4.76
C ALA A 132 -22.23 0.24 -3.54
N ILE A 133 -21.15 0.54 -2.81
CA ILE A 133 -20.80 -0.16 -1.57
C ILE A 133 -21.87 0.04 -0.51
N ARG A 134 -22.29 1.28 -0.24
CA ARG A 134 -23.36 1.57 0.74
C ARG A 134 -24.65 0.84 0.43
N LYS A 135 -25.03 0.79 -0.86
CA LYS A 135 -26.20 0.04 -1.32
C LYS A 135 -26.01 -1.46 -1.06
N CYS A 136 -24.86 -2.02 -1.42
CA CYS A 136 -24.55 -3.42 -1.20
C CYS A 136 -24.57 -3.79 0.29
N ASP A 137 -23.96 -2.98 1.15
CA ASP A 137 -23.91 -3.21 2.60
C ASP A 137 -25.30 -3.15 3.22
N LYS A 138 -26.12 -2.17 2.81
CA LYS A 138 -27.53 -2.07 3.22
C LYS A 138 -28.34 -3.30 2.79
N GLU A 139 -28.19 -3.76 1.55
CA GLU A 139 -28.89 -4.95 1.03
C GLU A 139 -28.46 -6.24 1.73
N ARG A 140 -27.23 -6.30 2.23
CA ARG A 140 -26.70 -7.43 3.02
C ARG A 140 -27.04 -7.34 4.50
N GLY A 141 -27.54 -6.21 4.99
CA GLY A 141 -27.78 -5.97 6.42
C GLY A 141 -26.50 -5.86 7.25
N VAL A 142 -25.39 -5.38 6.67
CA VAL A 142 -24.13 -5.12 7.39
C VAL A 142 -23.91 -3.63 7.60
N SER A 143 -23.06 -3.27 8.57
CA SER A 143 -22.63 -1.88 8.79
C SER A 143 -21.96 -1.29 7.54
N ASP A 144 -22.11 0.03 7.32
CA ASP A 144 -21.50 0.73 6.18
C ASP A 144 -19.98 0.58 6.21
N SER A 145 -19.42 -0.19 5.27
CA SER A 145 -17.97 -0.41 5.14
C SER A 145 -17.20 0.87 4.85
N LEU A 146 -17.88 1.92 4.40
CA LEU A 146 -17.30 3.25 4.13
C LEU A 146 -17.58 4.26 5.23
N ALA A 147 -18.33 3.88 6.27
CA ALA A 147 -18.30 4.63 7.49
C ALA A 147 -16.83 4.68 7.90
N VAL A 148 -16.27 5.88 7.87
CA VAL A 148 -15.05 6.13 8.64
C VAL A 148 -15.47 5.74 10.05
N PRO A 149 -14.86 4.72 10.69
CA PRO A 149 -15.14 4.50 12.09
C PRO A 149 -14.92 5.86 12.74
N SER A 150 -16.01 6.48 13.24
CA SER A 150 -15.92 7.67 14.10
C SER A 150 -14.80 7.33 15.05
N PRO A 151 -13.67 8.06 15.08
CA PRO A 151 -12.39 7.58 15.61
C PRO A 151 -12.70 6.83 16.89
N GLU A 152 -12.88 5.51 16.76
CA GLU A 152 -13.38 4.72 17.85
C GLU A 152 -12.21 4.84 18.77
N THR A 153 -12.44 5.50 19.91
CA THR A 153 -11.40 5.84 20.87
C THR A 153 -10.64 4.55 21.04
N ILE A 154 -9.45 4.44 20.44
CA ILE A 154 -8.83 3.13 20.21
C ILE A 154 -8.74 2.54 21.59
N VAL A 155 -9.58 1.54 21.86
CA VAL A 155 -9.79 1.11 23.24
C VAL A 155 -8.45 0.58 23.67
N PHE A 156 -7.88 1.22 24.69
CA PHE A 156 -6.56 0.86 25.15
C PHE A 156 -6.59 -0.63 25.51
N SER A 157 -5.75 -1.39 24.83
CA SER A 157 -5.55 -2.80 25.11
C SER A 157 -4.11 -2.98 25.53
N GLN A 158 -3.94 -3.49 26.75
CA GLN A 158 -2.63 -3.78 27.31
C GLN A 158 -1.83 -4.75 26.41
N LEU A 159 -2.51 -5.70 25.77
CA LEU A 159 -1.89 -6.61 24.82
C LEU A 159 -1.44 -5.88 23.55
N MET A 160 -2.30 -5.02 22.98
CA MET A 160 -1.94 -4.24 21.79
C MET A 160 -0.78 -3.29 22.07
N PHE A 161 -0.76 -2.66 23.24
CA PHE A 161 0.34 -1.80 23.67
C PHE A 161 1.68 -2.56 23.70
N ARG A 162 1.71 -3.76 24.29
CA ARG A 162 2.91 -4.63 24.29
C ARG A 162 3.37 -4.99 22.88
N VAL A 163 2.45 -5.40 22.01
CA VAL A 163 2.76 -5.74 20.61
C VAL A 163 3.37 -4.55 19.87
N LEU A 164 2.81 -3.34 20.06
CA LEU A 164 3.34 -2.13 19.44
C LEU A 164 4.74 -1.78 19.96
N LEU A 165 5.02 -1.98 21.25
CA LEU A 165 6.38 -1.79 21.79
C LEU A 165 7.38 -2.77 21.22
N VAL A 166 7.01 -4.05 21.06
CA VAL A 166 7.86 -5.05 20.39
C VAL A 166 8.16 -4.62 18.95
N ILE A 167 7.13 -4.26 18.17
CA ILE A 167 7.29 -3.80 16.78
C ILE A 167 8.18 -2.56 16.71
N TRP A 168 7.97 -1.59 17.61
CA TRP A 168 8.78 -0.38 17.67
C TRP A 168 10.26 -0.67 17.94
N CYS A 169 10.56 -1.62 18.84
CA CYS A 169 11.93 -2.04 19.11
C CYS A 169 12.57 -2.72 17.89
N ILE A 170 11.85 -3.61 17.21
CA ILE A 170 12.37 -4.32 16.02
C ILE A 170 12.64 -3.33 14.87
N VAL A 171 11.61 -2.57 14.49
CA VAL A 171 11.67 -1.66 13.31
C VAL A 171 12.64 -0.51 13.56
N GLY A 172 12.70 -0.01 14.80
CA GLY A 172 13.61 1.06 15.18
C GLY A 172 15.00 0.60 15.60
N HIS A 173 15.30 -0.71 15.54
CA HIS A 173 16.53 -1.30 16.08
C HIS A 173 16.87 -0.82 17.51
N ARG A 174 15.84 -0.71 18.37
CA ARG A 174 15.99 -0.19 19.74
C ARG A 174 16.17 -1.35 20.73
N PRO A 175 17.06 -1.21 21.72
CA PRO A 175 17.19 -2.20 22.78
C PRO A 175 15.93 -2.20 23.66
N PHE A 176 15.52 -3.38 24.14
CA PHE A 176 14.34 -3.50 25.01
C PHE A 176 14.47 -2.72 26.33
N HIS A 177 15.69 -2.41 26.78
CA HIS A 177 15.93 -1.60 27.97
C HIS A 177 15.35 -0.18 27.88
N ILE A 178 14.99 0.32 26.68
CA ILE A 178 14.35 1.62 26.53
C ILE A 178 13.05 1.74 27.33
N VAL A 179 12.34 0.63 27.58
CA VAL A 179 11.08 0.65 28.35
C VAL A 179 11.30 0.79 29.86
N THR A 180 12.55 0.72 30.32
CA THR A 180 12.92 0.99 31.72
C THR A 180 13.44 2.41 31.92
N ASP A 181 13.54 3.21 30.85
CA ASP A 181 13.95 4.61 30.94
C ASP A 181 12.88 5.43 31.68
N PRO A 182 13.24 6.21 32.72
CA PRO A 182 12.27 7.00 33.48
C PRO A 182 11.46 7.99 32.63
N LEU A 183 12.09 8.67 31.66
CA LEU A 183 11.38 9.64 30.82
C LEU A 183 10.38 8.94 29.90
N PHE A 184 10.72 7.75 29.40
CA PHE A 184 9.78 6.92 28.65
C PHE A 184 8.57 6.53 29.51
N LEU A 185 8.80 6.08 30.76
CA LEU A 185 7.72 5.74 31.70
C LEU A 185 6.83 6.95 31.99
N ASP A 186 7.42 8.13 32.23
CA ASP A 186 6.69 9.37 32.46
C ASP A 186 5.81 9.74 31.27
N ILE A 187 6.31 9.61 30.05
CA ILE A 187 5.52 9.86 28.83
C ILE A 187 4.35 8.87 28.73
N VAL A 188 4.58 7.58 28.97
CA VAL A 188 3.51 6.57 28.91
C VAL A 188 2.44 6.87 29.95
N HIS A 189 2.81 7.12 31.20
CA HIS A 189 1.85 7.37 32.27
C HIS A 189 1.17 8.74 32.16
N MET A 190 1.82 9.74 31.56
CA MET A 190 1.18 11.03 31.22
C MET A 190 0.07 10.84 30.18
N LEU A 191 0.28 9.98 29.18
CA LEU A 191 -0.71 9.71 28.14
C LEU A 191 -1.78 8.70 28.60
N ARG A 192 -1.41 7.72 29.42
CA ARG A 192 -2.23 6.60 29.91
C ARG A 192 -1.77 6.17 31.32
N PRO A 193 -2.30 6.77 32.39
CA PRO A 193 -1.90 6.44 33.76
C PRO A 193 -2.07 4.96 34.11
N GLU A 194 -3.07 4.28 33.54
CA GLU A 194 -3.40 2.87 33.74
C GLU A 194 -2.53 1.89 32.95
N ALA A 195 -1.68 2.37 32.03
CA ALA A 195 -0.85 1.50 31.20
C ALA A 195 0.24 0.82 32.02
N ILE A 196 0.36 -0.51 31.89
CA ILE A 196 1.42 -1.27 32.53
C ILE A 196 2.55 -1.44 31.53
N VAL A 197 3.70 -0.81 31.78
CA VAL A 197 4.86 -0.97 30.88
C VAL A 197 5.48 -2.36 31.09
N PRO A 198 5.65 -3.18 30.03
CA PRO A 198 6.28 -4.49 30.17
C PRO A 198 7.76 -4.35 30.50
N SER A 199 8.32 -5.35 31.20
CA SER A 199 9.76 -5.41 31.40
C SER A 199 10.50 -5.76 30.10
N PRO A 200 11.81 -5.48 29.99
CA PRO A 200 12.61 -5.89 28.84
C PRO A 200 12.55 -7.40 28.56
N HIS A 201 12.49 -8.22 29.62
CA HIS A 201 12.35 -9.66 29.53
C HIS A 201 10.99 -10.06 28.91
N THR A 202 9.91 -9.40 29.31
CA THR A 202 8.58 -9.63 28.72
C THR A 202 8.58 -9.32 27.22
N LEU A 203 9.20 -8.22 26.80
CA LEU A 203 9.32 -7.88 25.37
C LEU A 203 10.15 -8.90 24.59
N SER A 204 11.25 -9.39 25.16
CA SER A 204 12.07 -10.45 24.56
C SER A 204 11.29 -11.77 24.42
N SER A 205 10.49 -12.13 25.43
CA SER A 205 9.62 -13.30 25.39
C SER A 205 8.53 -13.16 24.33
N ASP A 206 7.91 -11.98 24.25
CA ASP A 206 6.88 -11.65 23.25
C ASP A 206 7.46 -11.70 21.83
N LEU A 207 8.66 -11.16 21.61
CA LEU A 207 9.36 -11.27 20.33
C LEU A 207 9.59 -12.73 19.96
N THR A 208 10.10 -13.54 20.89
CA THR A 208 10.35 -14.97 20.66
C THR A 208 9.06 -15.70 20.26
N TYR A 209 7.96 -15.40 20.96
CA TYR A 209 6.65 -15.95 20.63
C TYR A 209 6.18 -15.54 19.23
N ILE A 210 6.26 -14.24 18.89
CA ILE A 210 5.88 -13.72 17.58
C ILE A 210 6.74 -14.35 16.47
N TYR A 211 8.04 -14.48 16.70
CA TYR A 211 8.99 -15.10 15.78
C TYR A 211 8.61 -16.57 15.52
N ASN A 212 8.31 -17.34 16.57
CA ASN A 212 7.91 -18.74 16.42
C ASN A 212 6.59 -18.87 15.65
N LEU A 213 5.61 -18.02 15.95
CA LEU A 213 4.33 -18.00 15.25
C LEU A 213 4.50 -17.66 13.76
N ALA A 214 5.33 -16.65 13.46
CA ALA A 214 5.64 -16.26 12.09
C ALA A 214 6.38 -17.38 11.35
N SER A 215 7.37 -18.00 11.99
CA SER A 215 8.15 -19.11 11.43
C SER A 215 7.28 -20.32 11.10
N MET A 216 6.32 -20.67 11.97
CA MET A 216 5.34 -21.71 11.68
C MET A 216 4.52 -21.37 10.44
N ARG A 217 3.97 -20.16 10.35
CA ARG A 217 3.17 -19.75 9.17
C ARG A 217 3.98 -19.73 7.88
N ILE A 218 5.23 -19.26 7.94
CA ILE A 218 6.14 -19.26 6.80
C ILE A 218 6.42 -20.70 6.34
N ARG A 219 6.71 -21.60 7.28
CA ARG A 219 6.91 -23.02 7.00
C ARG A 219 5.67 -23.63 6.36
N ASP A 220 4.48 -23.39 6.91
CA ASP A 220 3.24 -23.94 6.37
C ASP A 220 2.98 -23.39 4.96
N THR A 221 3.22 -22.09 4.75
CA THR A 221 3.14 -21.46 3.41
C THR A 221 4.09 -22.13 2.41
N PHE A 222 5.33 -22.42 2.80
CA PHE A 222 6.29 -23.12 1.95
C PHE A 222 5.95 -24.60 1.72
N GLY A 223 5.32 -25.26 2.70
CA GLY A 223 4.88 -26.65 2.56
C GLY A 223 3.74 -26.83 1.56
N ASP A 224 2.89 -25.81 1.40
CA ASP A 224 1.76 -25.79 0.47
C ASP A 224 2.15 -25.34 -0.96
N MET A 225 3.40 -24.96 -1.21
CA MET A 225 3.85 -24.48 -2.53
C MET A 225 4.29 -25.64 -3.43
N ASP A 226 3.65 -25.78 -4.59
CA ASP A 226 4.05 -26.72 -5.66
C ASP A 226 5.27 -26.23 -6.47
N THR A 227 5.76 -25.02 -6.19
CA THR A 227 6.85 -24.38 -6.93
C THR A 227 8.15 -24.35 -6.13
N GLY A 228 9.29 -24.37 -6.83
CA GLY A 228 10.61 -24.25 -6.20
C GLY A 228 10.80 -22.90 -5.51
N VAL A 229 11.40 -22.91 -4.33
CA VAL A 229 11.73 -21.71 -3.53
C VAL A 229 13.19 -21.34 -3.77
N HIS A 230 13.44 -20.10 -4.18
CA HIS A 230 14.80 -19.56 -4.26
C HIS A 230 15.18 -18.90 -2.93
N LEU A 231 16.17 -19.48 -2.24
CA LEU A 231 16.74 -18.91 -1.02
C LEU A 231 18.03 -18.15 -1.37
N ALA A 232 18.06 -16.85 -1.08
CA ALA A 232 19.29 -16.06 -1.08
C ALA A 232 19.81 -15.97 0.36
N ILE A 233 21.03 -16.48 0.58
CA ILE A 233 21.72 -16.35 1.87
C ILE A 233 22.77 -15.27 1.69
N ASP A 234 22.62 -14.17 2.41
CA ASP A 234 23.63 -13.12 2.46
C ASP A 234 24.65 -13.49 3.54
N GLY A 235 25.92 -13.58 3.14
CA GLY A 235 27.05 -13.86 4.02
C GLY A 235 28.02 -12.70 3.89
N TRP A 236 27.97 -11.78 4.86
CA TRP A 236 28.95 -10.71 5.01
C TRP A 236 30.01 -11.08 6.05
#